data_AF-A0A6M3IJ98-F1
#
_entry.id   AF-A0A6M3IJ98-F1
#
_cell.length_a   1.000
_cell.length_b   1.000
_cell.length_c   1.000
_cell.angle_alpha   90.00
_cell.angle_beta   90.00
_cell.angle_gamma   90.00
#
_symmetry.space_group_name_H-M   'P 1'
#
loop_
_entity.id
_entity.type
_entity.pdbx_description
1 polymer ?
#
loop_
_entity_poly.entity_id
_entity_poly.type
_entity_poly.pdbx_seq_one_letter_code
_entity_poly.pdbx_strand_id
1 'polypeptide(L)'
;MKRICLLTLVLVFMSSLVFGATLNLRATWTANTEPDMASYKLYRTDGTRTLLGTIAHPVTLYDFSIIVPDGSQGTLTFVMTAVDTSDNESGDSNTASYPFDFQLPAAPGGFSVVKQ
;
A
#
# COMPACT_ATOMS: atom_id res chain seq x y z
N MET A 1 -37.36 -11.80 -48.04
CA MET A 1 -37.58 -11.04 -46.79
C MET A 1 -37.47 -12.04 -45.65
N LYS A 2 -36.60 -12.02 -44.63
CA LYS A 2 -35.46 -11.20 -44.20
C LYS A 2 -34.52 -12.21 -43.50
N ARG A 3 -33.21 -12.21 -43.80
CA ARG A 3 -32.23 -13.00 -43.03
C ARG A 3 -31.99 -12.27 -41.72
N ILE A 4 -32.42 -12.85 -40.60
CA ILE A 4 -32.13 -12.32 -39.27
C ILE A 4 -30.71 -12.80 -38.92
N CYS A 5 -29.76 -11.87 -39.01
CA CYS A 5 -28.40 -12.06 -38.54
C CYS A 5 -28.41 -11.85 -37.02
N LEU A 6 -28.20 -12.91 -36.24
CA LEU A 6 -28.08 -12.83 -34.78
C LEU A 6 -26.67 -12.32 -34.45
N LEU A 7 -26.54 -11.01 -34.20
CA LEU A 7 -25.32 -10.43 -33.62
C LEU A 7 -25.32 -10.69 -32.12
N THR A 8 -24.61 -11.72 -31.68
CA THR A 8 -24.24 -11.88 -30.27
C THR A 8 -23.13 -10.89 -29.92
N LEU A 9 -23.50 -9.79 -29.27
CA LEU A 9 -22.56 -8.87 -28.65
C LEU A 9 -22.00 -9.52 -27.38
N VAL A 10 -20.84 -10.18 -27.50
CA VAL A 10 -20.08 -10.64 -26.32
C VAL A 10 -19.34 -9.43 -25.77
N LEU A 11 -19.91 -8.77 -24.76
CA LEU A 11 -19.21 -7.75 -23.98
C LEU A 11 -18.19 -8.47 -23.09
N VAL A 12 -16.97 -8.67 -23.59
CA VAL A 12 -15.88 -9.20 -22.77
C VAL A 12 -15.46 -8.06 -21.82
N PHE A 13 -15.97 -8.08 -20.59
CA PHE A 13 -15.32 -7.39 -19.48
C PHE A 13 -13.96 -8.08 -19.27
N MET A 14 -12.92 -7.59 -19.94
CA MET A 14 -11.54 -7.94 -19.62
C MET A 14 -11.26 -7.39 -18.22
N SER A 15 -11.59 -8.16 -17.18
CA SER A 15 -11.10 -7.87 -15.84
C SER A 15 -9.58 -8.03 -15.90
N SER A 16 -8.85 -6.92 -15.86
CA SER A 16 -7.40 -6.96 -15.69
C SER A 16 -7.10 -7.67 -14.37
N LEU A 17 -6.41 -8.81 -14.45
CA LEU A 17 -5.78 -9.40 -13.28
C LEU A 17 -4.66 -8.45 -12.87
N VAL A 18 -4.88 -7.70 -11.79
CA VAL A 18 -3.82 -6.94 -11.14
C VAL A 18 -3.03 -7.93 -10.30
N PHE A 19 -1.84 -8.30 -10.76
CA PHE A 19 -0.88 -8.98 -9.89
C PHE A 19 -0.34 -7.96 -8.89
N GLY A 20 -0.15 -8.40 -7.64
CA GLY A 20 0.31 -7.56 -6.55
C GLY A 20 1.75 -7.88 -6.17
N ALA A 21 2.58 -6.84 -6.01
CA ALA A 21 3.87 -6.92 -5.34
C ALA A 21 3.68 -6.70 -3.84
N THR A 22 4.29 -7.55 -3.01
CA THR A 22 4.23 -7.44 -1.55
C THR A 22 5.42 -6.67 -1.01
N LEU A 23 5.16 -5.62 -0.27
CA LEU A 23 6.12 -4.87 0.52
C LEU A 23 6.01 -5.31 1.98
N ASN A 24 7.10 -5.83 2.56
CA ASN A 24 7.20 -6.09 4.00
C ASN A 24 7.86 -4.88 4.66
N LEU A 25 7.10 -4.15 5.47
CA LEU A 25 7.49 -2.88 6.06
C LEU A 25 7.48 -2.96 7.57
N ARG A 26 8.24 -2.05 8.19
CA ARG A 26 8.29 -1.89 9.64
C ARG A 26 8.08 -0.42 10.02
N ALA A 27 7.12 -0.17 10.90
CA ALA A 27 6.98 1.11 11.57
C ALA A 27 7.77 1.08 12.88
N THR A 28 8.44 2.19 13.20
CA THR A 28 9.07 2.41 14.50
C THR A 28 8.79 3.84 14.96
N TRP A 29 8.63 4.04 16.27
CA TRP A 29 8.29 5.34 16.85
C TRP A 29 8.86 5.49 18.26
N THR A 30 8.80 6.70 18.79
CA THR A 30 9.10 6.97 20.20
C THR A 30 7.84 6.77 21.03
N ALA A 31 7.93 6.03 22.14
CA ALA A 31 6.79 5.79 23.02
C ALA A 31 6.28 7.10 23.65
N ASN A 32 4.97 7.17 23.80
CA ASN A 32 4.24 8.15 24.59
C ASN A 32 4.46 7.84 26.07
N THR A 33 4.43 8.88 26.90
CA THR A 33 4.78 8.83 28.32
C THR A 33 3.61 9.18 29.24
N GLU A 34 2.45 9.45 28.66
CA GLU A 34 1.20 9.73 29.34
C GLU A 34 0.83 8.54 30.25
N PRO A 35 0.48 8.77 31.53
CA PRO A 35 0.19 7.68 32.48
C PRO A 35 -1.01 6.80 32.09
N ASP A 36 -1.93 7.34 31.31
CA ASP A 36 -3.17 6.72 30.86
C ASP A 36 -3.08 6.20 29.43
N MET A 37 -1.87 6.05 28.87
CA MET A 37 -1.67 5.51 27.53
C MET A 37 -2.04 4.02 27.43
N ALA A 38 -2.81 3.64 26.40
CA ALA A 38 -3.25 2.25 26.19
C ALA A 38 -2.68 1.63 24.91
N SER A 39 -2.83 2.28 23.76
CA SER A 39 -2.42 1.70 22.48
C SER A 39 -2.17 2.74 21.38
N TYR A 40 -1.66 2.28 20.25
CA TYR A 40 -1.47 3.03 19.02
C TYR A 40 -2.32 2.44 17.90
N LYS A 41 -2.79 3.28 16.97
CA LYS A 41 -3.42 2.84 15.73
C LYS A 41 -2.63 3.34 14.53
N LEU A 42 -2.12 2.41 13.72
CA LEU A 42 -1.38 2.72 12.50
C LEU A 42 -2.32 2.80 11.31
N TYR A 43 -2.25 3.88 10.54
CA TYR A 43 -3.08 4.10 9.37
C TYR A 43 -2.25 4.26 8.10
N ARG A 44 -2.75 3.71 6.99
CA ARG A 44 -2.32 4.05 5.62
C ARG A 44 -3.15 5.21 5.09
N THR A 45 -2.52 6.19 4.45
CA THR A 45 -3.14 7.47 4.05
C THR A 45 -2.86 7.91 2.61
N ASP A 46 -2.18 7.12 1.77
CA ASP A 46 -1.96 7.42 0.34
C ASP A 46 -3.20 7.22 -0.54
N GLY A 47 -4.37 7.18 0.09
CA GLY A 47 -5.69 6.97 -0.49
C GLY A 47 -6.74 7.11 0.62
N THR A 48 -7.74 6.22 0.64
CA THR A 48 -8.67 6.14 1.77
C THR A 48 -7.92 5.77 3.05
N ARG A 49 -8.08 6.57 4.12
CA ARG A 49 -7.49 6.31 5.44
C ARG A 49 -7.93 4.93 5.94
N THR A 50 -6.98 4.01 6.05
CA THR A 50 -7.27 2.60 6.38
C THR A 50 -6.45 2.20 7.59
N LEU A 51 -7.12 1.64 8.62
CA LEU A 51 -6.44 1.09 9.78
C LEU A 51 -5.68 -0.18 9.38
N LEU A 52 -4.38 -0.20 9.66
CA LEU A 52 -3.52 -1.36 9.41
C LEU A 52 -3.37 -2.23 10.65
N GLY A 53 -3.40 -1.63 11.85
CA GLY A 53 -3.25 -2.38 13.09
C GLY A 53 -3.37 -1.51 14.33
N THR A 54 -3.66 -2.16 15.44
CA THR A 54 -3.65 -1.59 16.79
C THR A 54 -2.52 -2.24 17.58
N ILE A 55 -1.68 -1.43 18.23
CA ILE A 55 -0.45 -1.85 18.90
C ILE A 55 -0.52 -1.44 20.37
N ALA A 56 -0.42 -2.39 21.30
CA ALA A 56 -0.45 -2.09 22.72
C ALA A 56 0.79 -1.28 23.16
N HIS A 57 0.59 -0.28 24.03
CA HIS A 57 1.68 0.37 24.74
C HIS A 57 2.37 -0.64 25.69
N PRO A 58 3.71 -0.60 25.90
CA PRO A 58 4.69 0.37 25.39
C PRO A 58 5.41 -0.07 24.10
N VAL A 59 4.81 -0.95 23.29
CA VAL A 59 5.46 -1.41 22.05
C VAL A 59 5.68 -0.22 21.11
N THR A 60 6.86 -0.18 20.50
CA THR A 60 7.35 0.92 19.63
C THR A 60 7.75 0.46 18.23
N LEU A 61 7.34 -0.76 17.86
CA LEU A 61 7.57 -1.35 16.55
C LEU A 61 6.36 -2.13 16.07
N TYR A 62 6.13 -2.13 14.76
CA TYR A 62 5.08 -2.95 14.14
C TYR A 62 5.50 -3.37 12.73
N ASP A 63 5.51 -4.68 12.50
CA ASP A 63 5.73 -5.28 11.18
C ASP A 63 4.40 -5.49 10.47
N PHE A 64 4.34 -5.08 9.20
CA PHE A 64 3.13 -5.18 8.39
C PHE A 64 3.48 -5.34 6.91
N SER A 65 2.51 -5.82 6.13
CA SER A 65 2.68 -6.00 4.69
C SER A 65 1.67 -5.16 3.91
N ILE A 66 2.12 -4.53 2.83
CA ILE A 66 1.27 -3.81 1.88
C ILE A 66 1.39 -4.45 0.51
N ILE A 67 0.26 -4.66 -0.15
CA ILE A 67 0.23 -5.06 -1.55
C ILE A 67 0.06 -3.80 -2.40
N VAL A 68 0.95 -3.63 -3.37
CA VAL A 68 0.88 -2.59 -4.41
C VAL A 68 0.78 -3.26 -5.77
N PRO A 69 0.28 -2.58 -6.81
CA PRO A 69 0.26 -3.15 -8.15
C PRO A 69 1.68 -3.54 -8.60
N ASP A 70 1.83 -4.72 -9.18
CA ASP A 70 3.10 -5.14 -9.78
C ASP A 70 3.45 -4.24 -10.98
N GLY A 71 4.74 -4.08 -11.27
CA GLY A 71 5.22 -3.20 -12.33
C GLY A 71 4.94 -1.71 -12.12
N SER A 72 4.56 -1.29 -10.90
CA SER A 72 4.23 0.10 -10.58
C SER A 72 5.26 0.76 -9.68
N GLN A 73 5.25 2.09 -9.67
CA GLN A 73 6.01 2.91 -8.74
C GLN A 73 5.08 3.90 -8.03
N GLY A 74 5.48 4.37 -6.85
CA GLY A 74 4.68 5.31 -6.10
C GLY A 74 5.26 5.65 -4.74
N THR A 75 4.44 6.25 -3.89
CA THR A 75 4.78 6.57 -2.51
C THR A 75 3.60 6.24 -1.62
N LEU A 76 3.83 5.39 -0.62
CA LEU A 76 2.89 5.10 0.45
C LEU A 76 3.02 6.15 1.54
N THR A 77 1.91 6.51 2.19
CA THR A 77 1.94 7.42 3.34
C THR A 77 1.22 6.79 4.53
N PHE A 78 1.72 7.08 5.73
CA PHE A 78 1.23 6.52 6.97
C PHE A 78 1.18 7.59 8.06
N VAL A 79 0.22 7.45 8.97
CA VAL A 79 0.12 8.24 10.20
C VAL A 79 -0.24 7.31 11.35
N MET A 80 -0.02 7.75 12.57
CA MET A 80 -0.38 7.00 13.77
C MET A 80 -1.10 7.90 14.77
N THR A 81 -2.05 7.32 15.50
CA THR A 81 -2.71 7.99 16.63
C THR A 81 -2.43 7.21 17.92
N ALA A 82 -2.49 7.92 19.04
CA ALA A 82 -2.47 7.35 20.38
C ALA A 82 -3.91 7.14 20.87
N VAL A 83 -4.12 6.13 21.71
CA VAL A 83 -5.39 5.82 22.37
C VAL A 83 -5.13 5.67 23.86
N ASP A 84 -5.90 6.40 24.68
CA ASP A 84 -5.83 6.31 26.14
C ASP A 84 -6.70 5.17 26.72
N THR A 85 -6.60 4.96 28.03
CA THR A 85 -7.39 3.94 28.76
C THR A 85 -8.89 4.24 28.84
N SER A 86 -9.32 5.43 28.42
CA SER A 86 -10.72 5.84 28.29
C SER A 86 -11.23 5.77 26.84
N ASP A 87 -10.47 5.14 25.95
CA ASP A 87 -10.75 5.01 24.51
C ASP A 87 -10.75 6.35 23.74
N ASN A 88 -10.14 7.42 24.27
CA ASN A 88 -9.97 8.64 23.50
C ASN A 88 -8.80 8.50 22.53
N GLU A 89 -9.07 8.78 21.25
CA GLU A 89 -8.06 8.77 20.18
C GLU A 89 -7.51 10.18 19.93
N SER A 90 -6.19 10.31 19.84
CA SER A 90 -5.50 11.56 19.54
C SER A 90 -5.70 12.00 18.09
N GLY A 91 -5.18 13.19 17.76
CA GLY A 91 -4.92 13.57 16.36
C GLY A 91 -3.80 12.73 15.73
N ASP A 92 -3.69 12.82 14.41
CA ASP A 92 -2.64 12.15 13.63
C ASP A 92 -1.23 12.65 14.03
N SER A 93 -0.27 11.73 14.01
CA SER A 93 1.16 12.03 14.07
C SER A 93 1.64 12.82 12.85
N ASN A 94 2.94 13.09 12.78
CA ASN A 94 3.56 13.43 11.50
C ASN A 94 3.34 12.30 10.47
N THR A 95 3.28 12.67 9.20
CA THR A 95 3.20 11.70 8.10
C THR A 95 4.56 11.04 7.88
N ALA A 96 4.57 9.71 7.81
CA ALA A 96 5.68 8.90 7.32
C ALA A 96 5.45 8.51 5.86
N SER A 97 6.50 8.49 5.04
CA SER A 97 6.41 8.15 3.61
C SER A 97 7.37 7.03 3.24
N TYR A 98 6.94 6.15 2.33
CA TYR A 98 7.76 5.06 1.81
C TYR A 98 7.66 5.01 0.27
N PRO A 99 8.71 5.38 -0.48
CA PRO A 99 8.73 5.23 -1.93
C PRO A 99 8.93 3.77 -2.33
N PHE A 100 8.33 3.37 -3.44
CA PHE A 100 8.56 2.05 -4.05
C PHE A 100 8.64 2.16 -5.56
N ASP A 101 9.38 1.24 -6.17
CA ASP A 101 9.52 1.13 -7.63
C ASP A 101 9.70 -0.34 -8.02
N PHE A 102 8.72 -0.86 -8.74
CA PHE A 102 8.73 -2.20 -9.34
C PHE A 102 8.73 -2.14 -10.86
N GLN A 103 9.01 -0.98 -11.48
CA GLN A 103 9.12 -0.89 -12.94
C GLN A 103 10.33 -1.65 -13.45
N LEU A 104 10.13 -2.42 -14.52
CA LEU A 104 11.22 -3.11 -15.20
C LEU A 104 12.09 -2.09 -15.97
N PRO A 105 13.43 -2.24 -15.94
CA PRO A 105 14.31 -1.43 -16.79
C PRO A 105 14.00 -1.61 -18.28
N ALA A 106 14.27 -0.57 -19.07
CA ALA A 106 14.19 -0.66 -20.52
C ALA A 106 15.24 -1.65 -21.07
N ALA A 107 14.88 -2.38 -22.13
CA ALA A 107 15.84 -3.24 -22.83
C ALA A 107 17.00 -2.40 -23.42
N PRO A 108 18.23 -2.94 -23.47
CA PRO A 108 19.36 -2.24 -24.10
C PRO A 108 19.06 -1.89 -25.56
N GLY A 109 19.19 -0.61 -25.90
CA GLY A 109 19.11 -0.14 -27.29
C GLY A 109 20.43 -0.37 -28.04
N GLY A 110 20.36 -0.53 -29.36
CA GLY A 110 21.55 -0.60 -30.22
C GLY A 110 22.41 -1.86 -30.05
N PHE A 111 21.86 -2.93 -29.45
CA PHE A 111 22.55 -4.21 -29.33
C PHE A 111 22.83 -4.81 -30.72
N SER A 112 24.12 -5.04 -31.04
CA SER A 112 24.54 -5.70 -32.28
C SER A 112 25.73 -6.61 -32.02
N VAL A 113 25.78 -7.75 -32.73
CA VAL A 113 26.92 -8.68 -32.71
C VAL A 113 27.58 -8.66 -34.09
N VAL A 114 28.90 -8.44 -34.13
CA VAL A 114 29.71 -8.50 -35.36
C VAL A 114 30.71 -9.64 -35.26
N LYS A 115 31.06 -10.25 -36.38
CA LYS A 115 32.14 -11.26 -36.43
C LYS A 115 33.46 -10.58 -36.04
N GLN A 116 34.28 -11.26 -35.24
CA GLN A 116 35.66 -10.82 -34.97
C GLN A 116 36.51 -10.82 -36.26
#